data_AF-A0A3L9M169-F1
#
_entry.id   AF-A0A3L9M169-F1
#
_cell.length_a   1.000
_cell.length_b   1.000
_cell.length_c   1.000
_cell.angle_alpha   90.00
_cell.angle_beta   90.00
_cell.angle_gamma   90.00
#
_symmetry.space_group_name_H-M   'P 1'
#
loop_
_entity.id
_entity.type
_entity.pdbx_description
1 polymer ?
#
loop_
_entity_poly.entity_id
_entity_poly.type
_entity_poly.pdbx_seq_one_letter_code
_entity_poly.pdbx_strand_id
1 'polypeptide(L)'
;MPNQTVTTQNKVFQVLTELDKPVKDYFFCLKEIQALHNAVIHFIGNESNPRFKKDIQTVHSALYGSLRIISLWNVQLDELADAISDIEETDDPTALIQAIYNDFQKLDADVQHLINLAKIACDKALQINPVAFKITGISLSTIQLMISAIQRMTIQLQSDIFAECDVLGELYPTIFKVEV
;
A
#
# COMPACT_ATOMS: atom_id res chain seq x y z
N MET A 1 23.86 -37.09 -1.90
CA MET A 1 22.91 -36.19 -2.59
C MET A 1 23.71 -35.39 -3.60
N PRO A 2 23.36 -35.40 -4.90
CA PRO A 2 24.11 -34.61 -5.87
C PRO A 2 23.82 -33.13 -5.62
N ASN A 3 24.89 -32.33 -5.51
CA ASN A 3 24.82 -30.87 -5.53
C ASN A 3 24.15 -30.46 -6.84
N GLN A 4 22.91 -29.96 -6.77
CA GLN A 4 22.29 -29.34 -7.93
C GLN A 4 23.06 -28.06 -8.25
N THR A 5 23.72 -28.05 -9.40
CA THR A 5 24.36 -26.86 -9.96
C THR A 5 23.25 -25.89 -10.33
N VAL A 6 22.91 -24.97 -9.43
CA VAL A 6 21.93 -23.91 -9.70
C VAL A 6 22.52 -22.99 -10.76
N THR A 7 21.94 -23.02 -11.97
CA THR A 7 22.32 -22.12 -13.07
C THR A 7 21.81 -20.70 -12.78
N THR A 8 22.45 -19.67 -13.37
CA THR A 8 22.02 -18.27 -13.18
C THR A 8 20.56 -18.04 -13.55
N GLN A 9 20.08 -18.67 -14.63
CA GLN A 9 18.68 -18.61 -15.04
C GLN A 9 17.73 -19.15 -13.95
N ASN A 10 18.12 -20.23 -13.26
CA ASN A 10 17.33 -20.78 -12.16
C ASN A 10 17.24 -19.80 -10.97
N LYS A 11 18.32 -19.08 -10.66
CA LYS A 11 18.30 -18.02 -9.62
C LYS A 11 17.38 -16.85 -9.99
N VAL A 12 17.40 -16.43 -11.25
CA VAL A 12 16.58 -15.31 -11.73
C VAL A 12 15.08 -15.62 -11.62
N PHE A 13 14.66 -16.82 -12.03
CA PHE A 13 13.27 -17.27 -11.87
C PHE A 13 12.89 -17.50 -10.40
N GLN A 14 13.82 -17.96 -9.57
CA GLN A 14 13.59 -18.07 -8.13
C GLN A 14 13.29 -16.69 -7.51
N VAL A 15 14.09 -15.67 -7.84
CA VAL A 15 13.86 -14.29 -7.38
C VAL A 15 12.51 -13.75 -7.84
N LEU A 16 12.14 -13.97 -9.10
CA LEU A 16 10.84 -13.55 -9.63
C LEU A 16 9.68 -14.21 -8.87
N THR A 17 9.80 -15.50 -8.55
CA THR A 17 8.80 -16.24 -7.76
C THR A 17 8.71 -15.71 -6.33
N GLU A 18 9.85 -15.36 -5.72
CA GLU A 18 9.92 -14.77 -4.38
C GLU A 18 9.33 -13.36 -4.34
N LEU A 19 9.40 -12.59 -5.43
CA LEU A 19 8.77 -11.27 -5.57
C LEU A 19 7.26 -11.34 -5.89
N ASP A 20 6.80 -12.35 -6.62
CA ASP A 20 5.40 -12.48 -7.06
C ASP A 20 4.40 -12.50 -5.89
N LYS A 21 4.72 -13.27 -4.83
CA LYS A 21 3.87 -13.36 -3.65
C LYS A 21 3.72 -12.02 -2.91
N PRO A 22 4.79 -11.33 -2.48
CA PRO A 22 4.67 -10.04 -1.81
C PRO A 22 4.00 -8.98 -2.69
N VAL A 23 4.25 -8.94 -4.01
CA VAL A 23 3.52 -8.05 -4.93
C VAL A 23 1.99 -8.23 -4.80
N LYS A 24 1.52 -9.49 -4.81
CA LYS A 24 0.09 -9.81 -4.67
C LYS A 24 -0.46 -9.47 -3.28
N ASP A 25 0.30 -9.76 -2.22
CA ASP A 25 -0.09 -9.46 -0.85
C ASP A 25 -0.21 -7.94 -0.62
N TYR A 26 0.75 -7.15 -1.13
CA TYR A 26 0.72 -5.68 -1.06
C TYR A 26 -0.43 -5.09 -1.86
N PHE A 27 -0.69 -5.62 -3.06
CA PHE A 27 -1.83 -5.22 -3.88
C PHE A 27 -3.17 -5.47 -3.17
N PHE A 28 -3.31 -6.62 -2.51
CA PHE A 28 -4.50 -6.92 -1.72
C PHE A 28 -4.67 -5.94 -0.54
N CYS A 29 -3.60 -5.67 0.21
CA CYS A 29 -3.60 -4.71 1.32
C CYS A 29 -4.02 -3.31 0.85
N LEU A 30 -3.51 -2.83 -0.28
CA LEU A 30 -3.87 -1.52 -0.84
C LEU A 30 -5.34 -1.44 -1.25
N LYS A 31 -5.90 -2.52 -1.81
CA LYS A 31 -7.34 -2.60 -2.11
C LYS A 31 -8.20 -2.51 -0.85
N GLU A 32 -7.79 -3.17 0.23
CA GLU A 32 -8.50 -3.08 1.51
C GLU A 32 -8.43 -1.66 2.09
N ILE A 33 -7.25 -1.03 2.08
CA ILE A 33 -7.08 0.35 2.51
C ILE A 33 -7.97 1.28 1.66
N GLN A 34 -8.01 1.11 0.34
CA GLN A 34 -8.86 1.89 -0.55
C GLN A 34 -10.35 1.70 -0.24
N ALA A 35 -10.79 0.46 0.01
CA ALA A 35 -12.17 0.17 0.37
C ALA A 35 -12.58 0.88 1.68
N LEU A 36 -11.70 0.89 2.69
CA LEU A 36 -11.93 1.62 3.93
C LEU A 36 -12.02 3.14 3.69
N HIS A 37 -11.13 3.71 2.88
CA HIS A 37 -11.18 5.14 2.55
C HIS A 37 -12.51 5.50 1.87
N ASN A 38 -12.92 4.72 0.88
CA ASN A 38 -14.18 4.91 0.17
C ASN A 38 -15.38 4.82 1.10
N ALA A 39 -15.40 3.85 2.03
CA ALA A 39 -16.48 3.72 3.01
C ALA A 39 -16.57 4.97 3.90
N VAL A 40 -15.45 5.45 4.44
CA VAL A 40 -15.43 6.66 5.29
C VAL A 40 -15.89 7.90 4.50
N ILE A 41 -15.37 8.09 3.29
CA ILE A 41 -15.76 9.21 2.42
C ILE A 41 -17.25 9.15 2.09
N HIS A 42 -17.78 7.97 1.79
CA HIS A 42 -19.21 7.76 1.53
C HIS A 42 -20.08 8.16 2.73
N PHE A 43 -19.71 7.72 3.94
CA PHE A 43 -20.45 8.10 5.16
C PHE A 43 -20.41 9.60 5.42
N ILE A 44 -19.25 10.24 5.22
CA ILE A 44 -19.12 11.69 5.34
C ILE A 44 -19.97 12.42 4.27
N GLY A 45 -19.94 11.94 3.03
CA GLY A 45 -20.64 12.55 1.89
C GLY A 45 -22.16 12.51 2.03
N ASN A 46 -22.68 11.43 2.62
CA ASN A 46 -24.11 11.22 2.87
C ASN A 46 -24.62 11.88 4.15
N GLU A 47 -23.75 12.51 4.95
CA GLU A 47 -24.21 13.23 6.13
C GLU A 47 -25.08 14.43 5.73
N SER A 48 -26.31 14.42 6.24
CA SER A 48 -27.31 15.46 6.03
C SER A 48 -27.09 16.69 6.91
N ASN A 49 -26.40 16.55 8.04
CA ASN A 49 -26.10 17.63 8.97
C ASN A 49 -25.01 18.56 8.41
N PRO A 50 -25.34 19.83 8.06
CA PRO A 50 -24.37 20.75 7.45
C PRO A 50 -23.23 21.13 8.39
N ARG A 51 -23.49 21.15 9.71
CA ARG A 51 -22.47 21.44 10.72
C ARG A 51 -21.43 20.33 10.76
N PHE A 52 -21.86 19.07 10.75
CA PHE A 52 -20.94 17.94 10.68
C PHE A 52 -20.13 17.95 9.39
N LYS A 53 -20.78 18.16 8.23
CA LYS A 53 -20.10 18.22 6.94
C LYS A 53 -18.96 19.24 6.93
N LYS A 54 -19.15 20.37 7.63
CA LYS A 54 -18.12 21.39 7.84
C LYS A 54 -17.04 20.92 8.82
N ASP A 55 -17.42 20.36 9.97
CA ASP A 55 -16.49 19.90 11.01
C ASP A 55 -15.57 18.78 10.52
N ILE A 56 -16.03 17.94 9.58
CA ILE A 56 -15.28 16.80 9.04
C ILE A 56 -14.69 17.04 7.63
N GLN A 57 -14.83 18.23 7.06
CA GLN A 57 -14.34 18.55 5.71
C GLN A 57 -12.83 18.30 5.55
N THR A 58 -12.05 18.64 6.58
CA THR A 58 -10.60 18.41 6.60
C THR A 58 -10.25 16.92 6.58
N VAL A 59 -11.02 16.09 7.30
CA VAL A 59 -10.86 14.63 7.31
C VAL A 59 -11.15 14.09 5.91
N HIS A 60 -12.25 14.51 5.29
CA HIS A 60 -12.58 14.13 3.91
C HIS A 60 -11.47 14.50 2.92
N SER A 61 -10.96 15.73 2.97
CA SER A 61 -9.87 16.18 2.08
C SER A 61 -8.59 15.36 2.26
N ALA A 62 -8.20 15.05 3.50
CA ALA A 62 -7.03 14.24 3.78
C ALA A 62 -7.19 12.81 3.25
N LEU A 63 -8.34 12.18 3.49
CA LEU A 63 -8.66 10.84 2.98
C LEU A 63 -8.72 10.79 1.46
N TYR A 64 -9.25 11.84 0.81
CA TYR A 64 -9.29 11.93 -0.64
C TYR A 64 -7.88 12.07 -1.24
N GLY A 65 -7.00 12.87 -0.61
CA GLY A 65 -5.60 12.97 -1.01
C GLY A 65 -4.88 11.62 -0.92
N SER A 66 -5.13 10.88 0.16
CA SER A 66 -4.58 9.53 0.37
C SER A 66 -5.06 8.56 -0.72
N LEU A 67 -6.35 8.58 -1.05
CA LEU A 67 -6.93 7.74 -2.10
C LEU A 67 -6.27 7.95 -3.47
N ARG A 68 -5.89 9.20 -3.81
CA ARG A 68 -5.20 9.48 -5.09
C ARG A 68 -3.85 8.78 -5.19
N ILE A 69 -3.10 8.72 -4.10
CA ILE A 69 -1.80 8.04 -4.06
C ILE A 69 -2.02 6.53 -4.15
N ILE A 70 -2.92 5.97 -3.33
CA ILE A 70 -3.25 4.53 -3.38
C ILE A 70 -3.73 4.12 -4.77
N SER A 71 -4.51 4.95 -5.45
CA SER A 71 -4.98 4.65 -6.81
C SER A 71 -3.85 4.57 -7.83
N LEU A 72 -2.80 5.38 -7.69
CA LEU A 72 -1.63 5.32 -8.56
C LEU A 72 -0.87 4.02 -8.34
N TRP A 73 -0.65 3.64 -7.08
CA TRP A 73 0.03 2.39 -6.75
C TRP A 73 -0.73 1.15 -7.19
N ASN A 74 -2.07 1.15 -7.09
CA ASN A 74 -2.86 0.02 -7.56
C ASN A 74 -2.70 -0.18 -9.08
N VAL A 75 -2.65 0.89 -9.86
CA VAL A 75 -2.38 0.81 -11.31
C VAL A 75 -0.97 0.26 -11.56
N GLN A 76 0.03 0.78 -10.85
CA GLN A 76 1.42 0.30 -11.00
C GLN A 76 1.55 -1.17 -10.62
N LEU A 77 0.91 -1.62 -9.55
CA LEU A 77 0.95 -3.02 -9.12
C LEU A 77 0.19 -3.95 -10.06
N ASP A 78 -0.94 -3.50 -10.63
CA ASP A 78 -1.63 -4.23 -11.70
C ASP A 78 -0.72 -4.39 -12.94
N GLU A 79 -0.09 -3.30 -13.39
CA GLU A 79 0.87 -3.33 -14.51
C GLU A 79 2.07 -4.26 -14.24
N LEU A 80 2.58 -4.26 -13.01
CA LEU A 80 3.66 -5.15 -12.60
C LEU A 80 3.21 -6.62 -12.53
N ALA A 81 2.00 -6.89 -12.04
CA ALA A 81 1.44 -8.24 -11.99
C ALA A 81 1.26 -8.82 -13.40
N ASP A 82 0.74 -8.02 -14.34
CA ASP A 82 0.64 -8.40 -15.75
C ASP A 82 2.03 -8.66 -16.35
N ALA A 83 2.99 -7.77 -16.11
CA ALA A 83 4.36 -7.92 -16.60
C ALA A 83 5.07 -9.18 -16.07
N ILE A 84 4.83 -9.56 -14.80
CA ILE A 84 5.35 -10.80 -14.23
C ILE A 84 4.70 -12.02 -14.90
N SER A 85 3.39 -11.97 -15.15
CA SER A 85 2.64 -13.08 -15.74
C SER A 85 3.00 -13.35 -17.21
N ASP A 86 3.47 -12.34 -17.93
CA ASP A 86 3.79 -12.42 -19.36
C ASP A 86 5.21 -12.93 -19.65
N ILE A 87 6.05 -13.17 -18.62
CA ILE A 87 7.41 -13.67 -18.81
C ILE A 87 7.41 -15.14 -19.24
N GLU A 88 8.06 -15.43 -20.38
CA GLU A 88 8.34 -16.80 -20.80
C GLU A 88 9.62 -17.33 -20.14
N GLU A 89 9.73 -18.66 -19.94
CA GLU A 89 10.92 -19.29 -19.30
C GLU A 89 12.25 -19.00 -20.04
N THR A 90 12.18 -18.60 -21.31
CA THR A 90 13.33 -18.27 -22.15
C THR A 90 13.80 -16.81 -22.04
N ASP A 91 13.02 -15.95 -21.39
CA ASP A 91 13.35 -14.53 -21.25
C ASP A 91 14.41 -14.29 -20.16
N ASP A 92 15.11 -13.16 -20.26
CA ASP A 92 15.96 -12.64 -19.18
C ASP A 92 15.22 -11.52 -18.43
N PRO A 93 14.52 -11.82 -17.32
CA PRO A 93 13.72 -10.84 -16.61
C PRO A 93 14.55 -9.98 -15.65
N THR A 94 15.89 -10.02 -15.69
CA THR A 94 16.76 -9.28 -14.77
C THR A 94 16.43 -7.78 -14.73
N ALA A 95 16.16 -7.16 -15.88
CA ALA A 95 15.80 -5.75 -15.95
C ALA A 95 14.43 -5.45 -15.29
N LEU A 96 13.44 -6.34 -15.46
CA LEU A 96 12.14 -6.21 -14.81
C LEU A 96 12.27 -6.38 -13.30
N ILE A 97 13.02 -7.39 -12.84
CA ILE A 97 13.29 -7.64 -11.42
C ILE A 97 13.95 -6.41 -10.77
N GLN A 98 14.93 -5.80 -11.43
CA GLN A 98 15.55 -4.57 -10.96
C GLN A 98 14.58 -3.40 -10.93
N ALA A 99 13.70 -3.27 -11.93
CA ALA A 99 12.68 -2.22 -11.96
C ALA A 99 11.70 -2.36 -10.78
N ILE A 100 11.11 -3.55 -10.59
CA ILE A 100 10.19 -3.86 -9.47
C ILE A 100 10.85 -3.52 -8.13
N TYR A 101 12.07 -4.00 -7.92
CA TYR A 101 12.79 -3.78 -6.67
C TYR A 101 13.11 -2.30 -6.43
N ASN A 102 13.57 -1.58 -7.46
CA ASN A 102 13.84 -0.15 -7.37
C ASN A 102 12.57 0.66 -7.09
N ASP A 103 11.44 0.27 -7.67
CA ASP A 103 10.17 0.94 -7.43
C ASP A 103 9.74 0.74 -5.98
N PHE A 104 9.81 -0.47 -5.44
CA PHE A 104 9.55 -0.73 -4.01
C PHE A 104 10.46 0.09 -3.08
N GLN A 105 11.76 0.18 -3.37
CA GLN A 105 12.68 0.99 -2.57
C GLN A 105 12.36 2.50 -2.62
N LYS A 106 11.76 2.99 -3.70
CA LYS A 106 11.41 4.41 -3.89
C LYS A 106 10.06 4.80 -3.30
N LEU A 107 9.24 3.84 -2.84
CA LEU A 107 7.89 4.11 -2.33
C LEU A 107 7.86 4.93 -1.02
N ASP A 108 9.01 5.13 -0.36
CA ASP A 108 9.09 5.81 0.94
C ASP A 108 8.32 7.14 1.00
N ALA A 109 8.54 8.02 0.01
CA ALA A 109 7.94 9.35 0.00
C ALA A 109 6.40 9.29 -0.05
N ASP A 110 5.86 8.39 -0.87
CA ASP A 110 4.44 8.22 -1.04
C ASP A 110 3.81 7.53 0.19
N VAL A 111 4.45 6.49 0.75
CA VAL A 111 3.97 5.84 1.99
C VAL A 111 3.98 6.81 3.16
N GLN A 112 5.06 7.58 3.31
CA GLN A 112 5.21 8.58 4.37
C GLN A 112 4.15 9.67 4.23
N HIS A 113 3.81 10.07 3.00
CA HIS A 113 2.73 10.99 2.73
C HIS A 113 1.36 10.41 3.14
N LEU A 114 1.09 9.14 2.80
CA LEU A 114 -0.12 8.43 3.22
C LEU A 114 -0.26 8.39 4.75
N ILE A 115 0.82 8.03 5.46
CA ILE A 115 0.84 8.00 6.94
C ILE A 115 0.51 9.37 7.51
N ASN A 116 1.08 10.44 6.94
CA ASN A 116 0.85 11.80 7.40
C ASN A 116 -0.61 12.23 7.18
N LEU A 117 -1.18 11.92 6.02
CA LEU A 117 -2.59 12.20 5.73
C LEU A 117 -3.54 11.40 6.65
N ALA A 118 -3.25 10.12 6.88
CA ALA A 118 -4.03 9.26 7.78
C ALA A 118 -3.97 9.80 9.22
N LYS A 119 -2.79 10.23 9.68
CA LYS A 119 -2.61 10.85 10.99
C LYS A 119 -3.42 12.14 11.12
N ILE A 120 -3.37 13.03 10.13
CA ILE A 120 -4.15 14.27 10.11
C ILE A 120 -5.66 13.95 10.19
N ALA A 121 -6.11 12.94 9.43
CA ALA A 121 -7.50 12.49 9.47
C ALA A 121 -7.89 11.95 10.86
N CYS A 122 -7.04 11.14 11.50
CA CYS A 122 -7.22 10.64 12.85
C CYS A 122 -7.32 11.79 13.87
N ASP A 123 -6.34 12.68 13.89
CA ASP A 123 -6.26 13.80 14.84
C ASP A 123 -7.48 14.71 14.73
N LYS A 124 -7.93 14.98 13.49
CA LYS A 124 -9.13 15.78 13.25
C LYS A 124 -10.40 15.06 13.64
N ALA A 125 -10.51 13.75 13.37
CA ALA A 125 -11.67 12.97 13.79
C ALA A 125 -11.79 12.88 15.32
N LEU A 126 -10.67 12.79 16.06
CA LEU A 126 -10.64 12.76 17.53
C LEU A 126 -11.08 14.08 18.17
N GLN A 127 -10.87 15.20 17.49
CA GLN A 127 -11.29 16.53 17.97
C GLN A 127 -12.81 16.77 17.84
N ILE A 128 -13.54 15.93 17.09
CA ILE A 128 -14.98 16.07 16.88
C ILE A 128 -15.75 15.43 18.05
N ASN A 129 -16.71 16.17 18.63
CA ASN A 129 -17.49 15.70 19.78
C ASN A 129 -18.57 14.67 19.36
N PRO A 130 -18.53 13.42 19.87
CA PRO A 130 -19.53 12.39 19.55
C PRO A 130 -20.96 12.73 19.99
N VAL A 131 -21.13 13.58 21.00
CA VAL A 131 -22.46 13.98 21.51
C VAL A 131 -23.24 14.81 20.48
N ALA A 132 -22.54 15.45 19.54
CA ALA A 132 -23.16 16.17 18.41
C ALA A 132 -23.74 15.23 17.34
N PHE A 133 -23.51 13.90 17.46
CA PHE A 133 -23.70 12.91 16.41
C PHE A 133 -24.83 11.89 16.73
N LYS A 134 -25.83 12.26 17.54
CA LYS A 134 -26.93 11.35 17.90
C LYS A 134 -27.95 11.14 16.76
N ILE A 135 -27.58 10.84 15.50
CA ILE A 135 -28.57 10.50 14.45
C ILE A 135 -28.06 9.42 13.48
N THR A 136 -28.85 8.34 13.39
CA THR A 136 -28.96 7.25 12.39
C THR A 136 -27.70 6.62 11.78
N GLY A 137 -27.36 5.42 12.29
CA GLY A 137 -26.76 4.34 11.50
C GLY A 137 -25.34 3.96 11.89
N ILE A 138 -24.38 4.88 11.78
CA ILE A 138 -22.95 4.60 12.00
C ILE A 138 -22.37 5.71 12.85
N SER A 139 -21.98 5.41 14.09
CA SER A 139 -21.45 6.39 15.02
C SER A 139 -20.12 6.98 14.55
N LEU A 140 -19.84 8.24 14.91
CA LEU A 140 -18.52 8.86 14.73
C LEU A 140 -17.37 7.95 15.22
N SER A 141 -17.60 7.16 16.28
CA SER A 141 -16.64 6.17 16.76
C SER A 141 -16.31 5.09 15.73
N THR A 142 -17.26 4.67 14.90
CA THR A 142 -17.02 3.73 13.79
C THR A 142 -16.15 4.37 12.70
N ILE A 143 -16.41 5.64 12.36
CA ILE A 143 -15.56 6.39 11.42
C ILE A 143 -14.14 6.51 11.99
N GLN A 144 -13.98 6.85 13.27
CA GLN A 144 -12.68 6.92 13.95
C GLN A 144 -11.95 5.57 13.92
N LEU A 145 -12.66 4.46 14.16
CA LEU A 145 -12.09 3.11 14.09
C LEU A 145 -11.60 2.76 12.68
N MET A 146 -12.37 3.11 11.64
CA MET A 146 -11.96 2.88 10.24
C MET A 146 -10.74 3.71 9.85
N ILE A 147 -10.69 4.99 10.23
CA ILE A 147 -9.52 5.85 9.97
C ILE A 147 -8.28 5.32 10.73
N SER A 148 -8.45 4.84 11.97
CA SER A 148 -7.37 4.21 12.74
C SER A 148 -6.90 2.89 12.12
N ALA A 149 -7.80 2.13 11.51
CA ALA A 149 -7.45 0.90 10.78
C ALA A 149 -6.62 1.24 9.54
N ILE A 150 -7.05 2.23 8.74
CA ILE A 150 -6.29 2.76 7.61
C ILE A 150 -4.86 3.12 8.03
N GLN A 151 -4.70 3.92 9.09
CA GLN A 151 -3.38 4.36 9.55
C GLN A 151 -2.47 3.16 9.90
N ARG A 152 -2.99 2.18 10.64
CA ARG A 152 -2.22 0.99 11.03
C ARG A 152 -1.82 0.14 9.83
N MET A 153 -2.73 -0.08 8.89
CA MET A 153 -2.45 -0.87 7.69
C MET A 153 -1.40 -0.19 6.80
N THR A 154 -1.44 1.14 6.66
CA THR A 154 -0.42 1.89 5.92
C THR A 154 0.97 1.77 6.56
N ILE A 155 1.06 1.85 7.89
CA ILE A 155 2.34 1.68 8.61
C ILE A 155 2.87 0.26 8.42
N GLN A 156 2.00 -0.75 8.55
CA GLN A 156 2.38 -2.15 8.38
C GLN A 156 2.89 -2.42 6.96
N LEU A 157 2.16 -1.94 5.95
CA LEU A 157 2.56 -2.05 4.55
C LEU A 157 3.94 -1.46 4.28
N GLN A 158 4.26 -0.29 4.87
CA GLN A 158 5.59 0.31 4.76
C GLN A 158 6.68 -0.63 5.29
N SER A 159 6.46 -1.13 6.50
CA SER A 159 7.44 -1.97 7.20
C SER A 159 7.68 -3.28 6.44
N ASP A 160 6.63 -3.89 5.90
CA ASP A 160 6.72 -5.16 5.19
C ASP A 160 7.47 -5.00 3.86
N ILE A 161 7.21 -3.92 3.11
CA ILE A 161 7.91 -3.64 1.85
C ILE A 161 9.42 -3.47 2.08
N PHE A 162 9.81 -2.71 3.11
CA PHE A 162 11.23 -2.50 3.39
C PHE A 162 11.94 -3.75 3.87
N ALA A 163 11.31 -4.53 4.75
CA ALA A 163 11.88 -5.78 5.24
C ALA A 163 12.11 -6.78 4.09
N GLU A 164 11.15 -6.88 3.16
CA GLU A 164 11.28 -7.75 1.98
C GLU A 164 12.41 -7.28 1.06
N CYS A 165 12.51 -5.97 0.80
CA CYS A 165 13.60 -5.41 0.01
C CYS A 165 14.97 -5.72 0.63
N ASP A 166 15.14 -5.51 1.93
CA ASP A 166 16.41 -5.76 2.63
C ASP A 166 16.83 -7.23 2.52
N VAL A 167 15.90 -8.16 2.76
CA VAL A 167 16.16 -9.61 2.65
C VAL A 167 16.55 -10.00 1.23
N LEU A 168 15.80 -9.54 0.22
CA LEU A 168 16.11 -9.85 -1.18
C LEU A 168 17.45 -9.28 -1.63
N GLY A 169 17.78 -8.06 -1.20
CA GLY A 169 19.07 -7.42 -1.46
C GLY A 169 20.26 -8.10 -0.77
N GLU A 170 20.03 -8.86 0.31
CA GLU A 170 21.04 -9.69 0.97
C GLU A 170 21.17 -11.09 0.34
N LEU A 171 20.05 -11.71 -0.03
CA LEU A 171 20.03 -13.06 -0.62
C LEU A 171 20.56 -13.09 -2.06
N TYR A 172 20.30 -12.04 -2.84
CA TYR A 172 20.64 -11.98 -4.27
C TYR A 172 21.49 -10.75 -4.64
N PRO A 173 22.66 -10.56 -4.01
CA PRO A 173 23.48 -9.37 -4.20
C PRO A 173 23.94 -9.24 -5.66
N THR A 174 24.24 -10.34 -6.35
CA THR A 174 24.66 -10.30 -7.76
C THR A 174 23.59 -9.82 -8.74
N ILE A 175 22.32 -9.84 -8.33
CA ILE A 175 21.18 -9.38 -9.15
C ILE A 175 20.82 -7.93 -8.78
N PHE A 176 20.83 -7.60 -7.48
CA PHE A 176 20.35 -6.31 -6.96
C PHE A 176 21.43 -5.29 -6.59
N LYS A 177 22.66 -5.74 -6.28
CA LYS A 177 23.81 -4.91 -5.91
C LYS A 177 24.87 -5.07 -7.00
N VAL A 178 24.92 -4.12 -7.93
CA VAL A 178 26.01 -4.05 -8.90
C VAL A 178 27.31 -3.77 -8.11
N GLU A 179 28.33 -4.62 -8.26
CA GLU A 179 29.67 -4.32 -7.74
C GLU A 179 30.13 -2.97 -8.33
N VAL A 180 30.40 -2.00 -7.45
CA VAL A 180 30.97 -0.69 -7.81
C VAL A 180 32.44 -0.85 -8.19
#